data_AF-A0A5B7AV28-F1
#
_entry.id   AF-A0A5B7AV28-F1
#
_cell.length_a   1.000
_cell.length_b   1.000
_cell.length_c   1.000
_cell.angle_alpha   90.00
_cell.angle_beta   90.00
_cell.angle_gamma   90.00
#
_symmetry.space_group_name_H-M   'P 1'
#
loop_
_entity.id
_entity.type
_entity.pdbx_description
1 polymer ?
#
loop_
_entity_poly.entity_id
_entity_poly.type
_entity_poly.pdbx_seq_one_letter_code
_entity_poly.pdbx_strand_id
1 'polypeptide(L)'
;YIINIVEPILQTYTERAQLQTRDNSELFVLESELAWIVHIIAAILKIKQCTGCSADSQEVIDAELSARVLRLINVTDSGLHSQRYGEVSKQRLDRAILTFFQHFRKSY
;
A
#
# COMPACT_ATOMS: atom_id res chain seq x y z
N TYR A 1 -7.05 -12.56 -6.17
CA TYR A 1 -5.64 -12.96 -6.38
C TYR A 1 -4.68 -11.98 -5.72
N ILE A 2 -4.62 -10.69 -6.11
CA ILE A 2 -3.76 -9.66 -5.48
C ILE A 2 -3.93 -9.59 -3.96
N ILE A 3 -5.18 -9.54 -3.50
CA ILE A 3 -5.60 -9.62 -2.10
C ILE A 3 -4.91 -10.76 -1.32
N ASN A 4 -4.78 -11.96 -1.89
CA ASN A 4 -4.17 -13.09 -1.19
C ASN A 4 -2.65 -12.98 -1.09
N ILE A 5 -2.03 -12.12 -1.91
CA ILE A 5 -0.60 -11.81 -1.89
C ILE A 5 -0.33 -10.66 -0.91
N VAL A 6 -1.17 -9.62 -0.91
CA VAL A 6 -0.97 -8.44 -0.04
C VAL A 6 -1.11 -8.78 1.44
N GLU A 7 -2.05 -9.66 1.81
CA GLU A 7 -2.32 -9.96 3.23
C GLU A 7 -1.10 -10.52 4.00
N PRO A 8 -0.42 -11.58 3.54
CA PRO A 8 0.73 -12.12 4.26
C PRO A 8 1.91 -11.13 4.32
N ILE A 9 2.11 -10.33 3.27
CA ILE A 9 3.18 -9.31 3.23
C ILE A 9 2.87 -8.20 4.22
N LEU A 10 1.62 -7.72 4.24
CA LEU A 10 1.15 -6.69 5.17
C LEU A 10 1.24 -7.17 6.62
N GLN A 11 0.84 -8.41 6.89
CA GLN A 11 0.93 -9.00 8.22
C GLN A 11 2.39 -9.09 8.68
N THR A 12 3.27 -9.63 7.82
CA THR A 12 4.71 -9.74 8.11
C THR A 12 5.32 -8.36 8.37
N TYR A 13 4.98 -7.35 7.56
CA TYR A 13 5.44 -5.98 7.77
C TYR A 13 4.96 -5.40 9.10
N THR A 14 3.68 -5.63 9.45
CA THR A 14 3.09 -5.14 10.71
C THR A 14 3.78 -5.73 11.93
N GLU A 15 3.98 -7.06 11.93
CA GLU A 15 4.68 -7.77 13.01
C GLU A 15 6.12 -7.27 13.17
N ARG A 16 6.85 -7.11 12.05
CA ARG A 16 8.24 -6.62 12.05
C ARG A 16 8.37 -5.16 12.47
N ALA A 17 7.44 -4.31 12.02
CA ALA A 17 7.40 -2.89 12.38
C ALA A 17 7.11 -2.70 13.88
N GLN A 18 6.24 -3.53 14.46
CA GLN A 18 5.96 -3.50 15.90
C GLN A 18 7.13 -4.01 16.75
N LEU A 19 7.88 -5.00 16.27
CA LEU A 19 8.99 -5.61 17.00
C LEU A 19 10.28 -4.79 17.01
N GLN A 20 10.34 -3.64 16.31
CA GLN A 20 11.54 -2.80 16.17
C GLN A 20 12.81 -3.62 15.91
N THR A 21 12.71 -4.63 15.04
CA THR A 21 13.83 -5.52 14.74
C THR A 21 14.92 -4.73 14.03
N ARG A 22 16.15 -4.81 14.55
CA ARG A 22 17.34 -4.05 14.10
C ARG A 22 17.80 -4.37 12.66
N ASP A 23 17.16 -5.34 12.01
CA ASP A 23 17.47 -5.73 10.65
C ASP A 23 16.67 -4.90 9.63
N ASN A 24 17.16 -3.68 9.38
CA ASN A 24 16.56 -2.75 8.42
C ASN A 24 16.57 -3.29 6.98
N SER A 25 17.39 -4.30 6.68
CA SER A 25 17.55 -4.82 5.32
C SER A 25 16.34 -5.64 4.84
N GLU A 26 15.72 -6.41 5.74
CA GLU A 26 14.47 -7.13 5.44
C GLU A 26 13.27 -6.17 5.37
N LEU A 27 13.23 -5.18 6.26
CA LEU A 27 12.20 -4.12 6.21
C LEU A 27 12.27 -3.33 4.91
N PHE A 28 13.46 -3.01 4.42
CA PHE A 28 13.66 -2.34 3.13
C PHE A 28 13.04 -3.11 1.96
N VAL A 29 13.21 -4.44 1.93
CA VAL A 29 12.64 -5.31 0.89
C VAL A 29 11.11 -5.32 0.98
N LEU A 30 10.57 -5.51 2.18
CA LEU A 30 9.11 -5.51 2.40
C LEU A 30 8.47 -4.17 2.01
N GLU A 31 9.07 -3.05 2.40
CA GLU A 31 8.57 -1.72 2.02
C GLU A 31 8.63 -1.48 0.52
N SER A 32 9.69 -1.95 -0.14
CA SER A 32 9.82 -1.87 -1.58
C SER A 32 8.74 -2.71 -2.28
N GLU A 33 8.47 -3.92 -1.78
CA GLU A 33 7.43 -4.81 -2.30
C GLU A 33 6.03 -4.20 -2.11
N LEU A 34 5.75 -3.67 -0.91
CA LEU A 34 4.51 -2.95 -0.61
C LEU A 34 4.35 -1.72 -1.51
N ALA A 35 5.41 -0.96 -1.77
CA ALA A 35 5.36 0.20 -2.67
C ALA A 35 4.96 -0.20 -4.10
N TRP A 36 5.50 -1.31 -4.62
CA TRP A 36 5.09 -1.85 -5.92
C TRP A 36 3.63 -2.28 -5.94
N ILE A 37 3.17 -2.97 -4.90
CA ILE A 37 1.76 -3.39 -4.75
C ILE A 37 0.83 -2.16 -4.76
N VAL A 38 1.14 -1.13 -3.97
CA VAL A 38 0.34 0.09 -3.91
C VAL A 38 0.31 0.80 -5.27
N HIS A 39 1.44 0.83 -6.01
CA HIS A 39 1.47 1.36 -7.37
C HIS A 39 0.59 0.57 -8.34
N ILE A 40 0.56 -0.76 -8.24
CA ILE A 40 -0.31 -1.61 -9.07
C ILE A 40 -1.78 -1.31 -8.76
N ILE A 41 -2.16 -1.22 -7.48
CA ILE A 41 -3.53 -0.88 -7.07
C ILE A 41 -3.90 0.52 -7.59
N ALA A 42 -3.01 1.50 -7.45
CA ALA A 42 -3.22 2.86 -7.97
C ALA A 42 -3.43 2.87 -9.49
N ALA A 43 -2.67 2.06 -10.24
CA ALA A 43 -2.82 1.92 -11.68
C ALA A 43 -4.15 1.25 -12.07
N ILE A 44 -4.60 0.24 -11.33
CA ILE A 44 -5.91 -0.41 -11.52
C ILE A 44 -7.04 0.63 -11.37
N LEU A 45 -7.01 1.43 -10.30
CA LEU A 45 -7.98 2.50 -10.08
C LEU A 45 -7.96 3.54 -11.22
N LYS A 46 -6.76 3.94 -11.67
CA LYS A 46 -6.60 4.87 -12.80
C LYS A 46 -7.17 4.31 -14.10
N ILE A 47 -6.93 3.05 -14.41
CA ILE A 47 -7.43 2.42 -15.64
C ILE A 47 -8.95 2.43 -15.64
N LYS A 48 -9.58 2.05 -14.53
CA LYS A 48 -11.05 2.06 -14.41
C LYS A 48 -11.65 3.45 -14.65
N GLN A 49 -11.02 4.50 -14.13
CA GLN A 49 -11.43 5.89 -14.42
C GLN A 49 -11.41 6.22 -15.91
N CYS A 50 -10.44 5.68 -16.66
CA CYS A 50 -10.28 5.97 -18.08
C CYS A 50 -11.25 5.17 -18.95
N THR A 51 -11.61 3.94 -18.57
CA THR A 51 -12.49 3.05 -19.35
C THR A 51 -13.97 3.20 -19.00
N GLY A 52 -14.34 3.86 -17.90
CA GLY A 52 -15.75 4.09 -17.53
C GLY A 52 -16.53 2.80 -17.25
N CYS A 53 -15.84 1.68 -17.01
CA CYS A 53 -16.46 0.39 -16.75
C CYS A 53 -16.85 0.30 -15.27
N SER A 54 -18.11 0.63 -14.96
CA SER A 54 -18.74 0.37 -13.66
C SER A 54 -19.49 -0.95 -13.78
N ALA A 55 -18.87 -2.01 -13.27
CA ALA A 55 -19.52 -3.28 -13.02
C ALA A 55 -19.49 -3.48 -11.50
N ASP A 56 -20.66 -3.70 -10.88
CA ASP A 56 -20.82 -3.77 -9.41
C ASP A 56 -19.81 -4.72 -8.73
N SER A 57 -19.49 -5.85 -9.37
CA SER A 57 -18.50 -6.82 -8.87
C SER A 57 -17.07 -6.26 -8.78
N GLN A 58 -16.70 -5.35 -9.68
CA GLN A 58 -15.39 -4.71 -9.70
C GLN A 58 -15.28 -3.62 -8.62
N GLU A 59 -16.39 -2.96 -8.28
CA GLU A 59 -16.44 -1.93 -7.24
C GLU A 59 -16.17 -2.51 -5.84
N VAL A 60 -16.68 -3.71 -5.57
CA VAL A 60 -16.39 -4.44 -4.32
C VAL A 60 -14.89 -4.77 -4.22
N ILE A 61 -14.28 -5.22 -5.31
CA ILE A 61 -12.84 -5.54 -5.35
C ILE A 61 -12.00 -4.27 -5.14
N ASP A 62 -12.37 -3.16 -5.79
CA ASP A 62 -11.67 -1.88 -5.64
C ASP A 62 -11.77 -1.34 -4.21
N ALA A 63 -12.94 -1.49 -3.57
CA ALA A 63 -13.14 -1.12 -2.18
C ALA A 63 -12.28 -1.98 -1.24
N GLU A 64 -12.19 -3.29 -1.46
CA GLU A 64 -11.36 -4.19 -0.65
C GLU A 64 -9.86 -3.88 -0.82
N LEU A 65 -9.41 -3.64 -2.05
CA LEU A 65 -8.03 -3.22 -2.33
C LEU A 65 -7.71 -1.89 -1.64
N SER A 66 -8.64 -0.92 -1.73
CA SER A 66 -8.48 0.39 -1.09
C SER A 66 -8.41 0.27 0.43
N ALA A 67 -9.26 -0.56 1.04
CA ALA A 67 -9.24 -0.80 2.50
C ALA A 67 -7.89 -1.35 2.98
N ARG A 68 -7.21 -2.17 2.17
CA ARG A 68 -5.88 -2.70 2.50
C ARG A 68 -4.77 -1.65 2.39
N VAL A 69 -4.84 -0.77 1.40
CA VAL A 69 -3.92 0.39 1.33
C VAL A 69 -4.13 1.30 2.53
N LEU A 70 -5.39 1.55 2.93
CA LEU A 70 -5.69 2.34 4.13
C LEU A 70 -5.18 1.67 5.42
N ARG A 71 -5.33 0.34 5.54
CA ARG A 71 -4.75 -0.40 6.68
C ARG A 71 -3.23 -0.29 6.72
N LEU A 72 -2.56 -0.38 5.57
CA LEU A 72 -1.11 -0.23 5.46
C LEU A 72 -0.63 1.16 5.93
N ILE A 73 -1.39 2.22 5.64
CA ILE A 73 -1.06 3.58 6.13
C ILE A 73 -1.07 3.62 7.65
N ASN A 74 -2.08 3.05 8.30
CA ASN A 74 -2.16 3.02 9.76
C ASN A 74 -0.97 2.27 10.40
N VAL A 75 -0.52 1.19 9.76
CA VAL A 75 0.67 0.43 10.20
C VAL A 75 1.95 1.24 9.98
N THR A 76 2.08 1.89 8.83
CA THR A 76 3.26 2.71 8.49
C THR A 76 3.37 3.94 9.39
N ASP A 77 2.24 4.51 9.81
CA ASP A 77 2.20 5.68 10.70
C ASP A 77 2.49 5.31 12.17
N SER A 78 2.06 4.14 12.63
CA SER A 78 2.33 3.64 13.98
C SER A 78 3.72 3.03 14.17
N GLY A 79 4.34 2.53 13.09
CA GLY A 79 5.58 1.76 13.13
C GLY A 79 6.82 2.55 13.55
N LEU A 80 7.11 3.71 12.93
CA LEU A 80 8.36 4.43 13.23
C LEU A 80 8.42 5.85 12.60
N HIS A 81 7.67 6.79 13.14
CA HIS A 81 7.67 8.18 12.64
C HIS A 81 9.07 8.83 12.66
N SER A 82 9.94 8.43 13.60
CA SER A 82 11.30 8.97 13.78
C SER A 82 12.31 8.55 12.69
N GLN A 83 12.08 7.45 11.98
CA GLN A 83 12.95 6.98 10.89
C GLN A 83 12.34 7.18 9.49
N ARG A 84 11.12 7.76 9.38
CA ARG A 84 10.37 7.91 8.13
C ARG A 84 11.16 8.59 7.00
N TYR A 85 12.02 9.56 7.34
CA TYR A 85 12.79 10.33 6.35
C TYR A 85 14.24 9.87 6.17
N GLY A 86 14.72 8.91 6.97
CA GLY A 86 16.08 8.39 6.89
C GLY A 86 16.27 7.30 5.84
N GLU A 87 15.18 6.64 5.42
CA GLU A 87 15.24 5.46 4.55
C GLU A 87 14.49 5.68 3.23
N VAL A 88 15.16 5.39 2.11
CA VAL A 88 14.62 5.58 0.76
C VAL A 88 13.43 4.66 0.47
N SER A 89 13.39 3.47 1.07
CA SER A 89 12.26 2.53 0.92
C SER A 89 10.96 3.11 1.49
N LYS A 90 11.02 3.71 2.68
CA LYS A 90 9.89 4.41 3.30
C LYS A 90 9.38 5.55 2.44
N GLN A 91 10.29 6.36 1.89
CA GLN A 91 9.92 7.45 0.97
C GLN A 91 9.26 6.94 -0.31
N ARG A 92 9.72 5.80 -0.86
CA ARG A 92 9.10 5.17 -2.03
C ARG A 92 7.69 4.67 -1.72
N LEU A 93 7.50 4.07 -0.55
CA LEU A 93 6.20 3.64 -0.08
C LEU A 93 5.24 4.82 0.11
N ASP A 94 5.69 5.90 0.74
CA ASP A 94 4.91 7.15 0.91
C ASP A 94 4.50 7.73 -0.44
N ARG A 95 5.42 7.76 -1.42
CA ARG A 95 5.10 8.23 -2.78
C ARG A 95 4.08 7.33 -3.48
N ALA A 96 4.15 6.02 -3.28
CA ALA A 96 3.16 5.10 -3.82
C ALA A 96 1.77 5.37 -3.22
N ILE A 97 1.70 5.58 -1.89
CA ILE A 97 0.47 5.94 -1.17
C ILE A 97 -0.12 7.26 -1.70
N LEU A 98 0.71 8.29 -1.91
CA LEU A 98 0.25 9.56 -2.49
C LEU A 98 -0.31 9.38 -3.91
N THR A 99 0.35 8.55 -4.71
CA THR A 99 -0.11 8.22 -6.08
C THR A 99 -1.47 7.51 -6.02
N PHE A 100 -1.64 6.56 -5.10
CA PHE A 100 -2.91 5.90 -4.84
C PHE A 100 -4.01 6.92 -4.50
N PHE A 101 -3.79 7.83 -3.54
CA PHE A 101 -4.80 8.83 -3.16
C PHE A 101 -5.19 9.76 -4.30
N GLN A 102 -4.22 10.12 -5.16
CA GLN A 102 -4.48 10.97 -6.30
C GLN A 102 -5.48 10.34 -7.29
N HIS A 103 -5.45 9.01 -7.42
CA HIS A 103 -6.43 8.25 -8.17
C HIS A 103 -7.70 8.01 -7.35
N PHE A 104 -7.58 7.52 -6.12
CA PHE A 104 -8.72 7.23 -5.24
C PHE A 104 -9.72 8.40 -5.15
N ARG A 105 -9.25 9.62 -4.89
CA ARG A 105 -10.10 10.85 -4.80
C ARG A 105 -10.84 11.21 -6.09
N LYS A 106 -10.40 10.69 -7.24
CA LYS A 106 -11.07 10.93 -8.52
C LYS A 106 -12.11 9.85 -8.84
N SER A 107 -12.03 8.69 -8.17
CA SER A 107 -12.98 7.58 -8.33
C SER A 107 -14.11 7.61 -7.30
N TYR A 108 -13.89 8.22 -6.13
CA TYR A 108 -14.82 8.35 -5.01
C TYR A 108 -14.87 9.79 -4.54
#